data_AF-A0A9D7LRH1-F1
#
_entry.id   AF-A0A9D7LRH1-F1
#
_cell.length_a   1.000
_cell.length_b   1.000
_cell.length_c   1.000
_cell.angle_alpha   90.00
_cell.angle_beta   90.00
_cell.angle_gamma   90.00
#
_symmetry.space_group_name_H-M   'P 1'
#
loop_
_entity.id
_entity.type
_entity.pdbx_description
1 polymer ?
#
loop_
_entity_poly.entity_id
_entity_poly.type
_entity_poly.pdbx_seq_one_letter_code
_entity_poly.pdbx_strand_id
1 'polypeptide(L)'
;MTERIAPSRTEAQQRVDDIHAFRNEFARLADDGVLRLDAAQQAALEKHHERLLAEFALLFDVDRDSRAKQLSLGMRVASFLGALALAASVFFLFYQFWGHFGETAQVAILIASSLASFGLTIWLQGRDATGYFTKLAALVAFACFVLNITMLGQIFNITPSDKALLPWAAMAFLLAYTCDLRLLLAAGICCVIAWVQARVGTWHGVYWLHAGERPENFFPVAALLFAFPLLVTHRRFPGFAPLYRIFGLLCLFIPMLILSHWGQASHLDLDHGLIEGGYQVAGFVAATLVIWLGARRGWPETVNTGIVFFVIFLYTKFYQWWWEIMPKYLFFLIVGLTAVLILVILKRLRRTFRPSAGEGAP
;
A
#
# COMPACT_ATOMS: atom_id res chain seq x y z
N MET A 1 -38.93 1.27 4.15
CA MET A 1 -38.24 1.72 2.93
C MET A 1 -36.75 1.74 3.21
N THR A 2 -36.05 0.67 2.84
CA THR A 2 -34.59 0.62 2.90
C THR A 2 -34.07 1.51 1.78
N GLU A 3 -33.47 2.64 2.13
CA GLU A 3 -32.71 3.48 1.20
C GLU A 3 -31.70 2.57 0.48
N ARG A 4 -31.92 2.28 -0.81
CA ARG A 4 -30.91 1.63 -1.64
C ARG A 4 -29.80 2.65 -1.84
N ILE A 5 -28.84 2.64 -0.93
CA ILE A 5 -27.59 3.38 -1.05
C ILE A 5 -27.02 3.07 -2.44
N ALA A 6 -26.81 4.12 -3.25
CA ALA A 6 -26.30 3.95 -4.60
C ALA A 6 -24.92 3.25 -4.54
N PRO A 7 -24.71 2.17 -5.31
CA PRO A 7 -23.44 1.45 -5.28
C PRO A 7 -22.30 2.34 -5.77
N SER A 8 -21.13 2.21 -5.18
CA SER A 8 -19.89 2.83 -5.66
C SER A 8 -19.41 2.15 -6.95
N ARG A 9 -18.57 2.84 -7.76
CA ARG A 9 -17.97 2.25 -8.98
C ARG A 9 -17.27 0.91 -8.71
N THR A 10 -16.61 0.78 -7.56
CA THR A 10 -15.93 -0.46 -7.15
C THR A 10 -16.91 -1.57 -6.82
N GLU A 11 -18.00 -1.29 -6.13
CA GLU A 11 -19.06 -2.27 -5.86
C GLU A 11 -19.77 -2.70 -7.14
N ALA A 12 -20.01 -1.76 -8.07
CA ALA A 12 -20.54 -2.07 -9.39
C ALA A 12 -19.59 -3.00 -10.17
N GLN A 13 -18.29 -2.70 -10.21
CA GLN A 13 -17.29 -3.57 -10.83
C GLN A 13 -17.21 -4.95 -10.17
N GLN A 14 -17.28 -5.01 -8.84
CA GLN A 14 -17.28 -6.28 -8.12
C GLN A 14 -18.53 -7.10 -8.42
N ARG A 15 -19.69 -6.43 -8.56
CA ARG A 15 -20.93 -7.09 -8.97
C ARG A 15 -20.86 -7.62 -10.40
N VAL A 16 -20.18 -6.92 -11.32
CA VAL A 16 -19.90 -7.42 -12.67
C VAL A 16 -19.02 -8.67 -12.61
N ASP A 17 -17.94 -8.64 -11.82
CA ASP A 17 -17.05 -9.79 -11.61
C ASP A 17 -17.83 -11.00 -11.04
N ASP A 18 -18.73 -10.78 -10.08
CA ASP A 18 -19.59 -11.84 -9.51
C ASP A 18 -20.53 -12.45 -10.55
N ILE A 19 -21.11 -11.63 -11.45
CA ILE A 19 -21.98 -12.10 -12.54
C ILE A 19 -21.19 -13.00 -13.50
N HIS A 20 -19.95 -12.63 -13.84
CA HIS A 20 -19.09 -13.46 -14.68
C HIS A 20 -18.70 -14.77 -13.99
N ALA A 21 -18.32 -14.71 -12.71
CA ALA A 21 -18.01 -15.89 -11.92
C ALA A 21 -19.22 -16.84 -11.83
N PHE A 22 -20.42 -16.30 -11.60
CA PHE A 22 -21.66 -17.06 -11.59
C PHE A 22 -21.96 -17.69 -12.95
N ARG A 23 -21.84 -16.94 -14.06
CA ARG A 23 -22.08 -17.49 -15.41
C ARG A 23 -21.12 -18.65 -15.73
N ASN A 24 -19.85 -18.52 -15.35
CA ASN A 24 -18.85 -19.58 -15.54
C ASN A 24 -19.16 -20.81 -14.68
N GLU A 25 -19.55 -20.62 -13.42
CA GLU A 25 -19.92 -21.72 -12.53
C GLU A 25 -21.22 -22.40 -12.97
N PHE A 26 -22.20 -21.63 -13.41
CA PHE A 26 -23.45 -22.15 -13.96
C PHE A 26 -23.20 -23.02 -15.20
N ALA A 27 -22.32 -22.60 -16.11
CA ALA A 27 -21.92 -23.41 -17.25
C ALA A 27 -21.28 -24.74 -16.81
N ARG A 28 -20.37 -24.72 -15.82
CA ARG A 28 -19.77 -25.94 -15.27
C ARG A 28 -20.80 -26.87 -14.63
N LEU A 29 -21.73 -26.34 -13.85
CA LEU A 29 -22.80 -27.13 -13.23
C LEU A 29 -23.79 -27.71 -14.25
N ALA A 30 -24.01 -27.02 -15.36
CA ALA A 30 -24.82 -27.50 -16.47
C ALA A 30 -24.10 -28.63 -17.23
N ASP A 31 -22.80 -28.49 -17.47
CA ASP A 31 -21.95 -29.51 -18.10
C ASP A 31 -21.84 -30.78 -17.23
N ASP A 32 -21.68 -30.60 -15.91
CA ASP A 32 -21.65 -31.68 -14.92
C ASP A 32 -23.05 -32.31 -14.69
N GLY A 33 -24.11 -31.74 -15.28
CA GLY A 33 -25.48 -32.23 -15.18
C GLY A 33 -26.12 -32.05 -13.79
N VAL A 34 -25.49 -31.29 -12.89
CA VAL A 34 -25.94 -31.07 -11.51
C VAL A 34 -27.10 -30.09 -11.45
N LEU A 35 -27.06 -29.03 -12.27
CA LEU A 35 -28.09 -28.00 -12.31
C LEU A 35 -28.39 -27.62 -13.75
N ARG A 36 -29.64 -27.84 -14.19
CA ARG A 36 -30.10 -27.49 -15.52
C ARG A 36 -31.39 -26.67 -15.39
N LEU A 37 -31.30 -25.38 -15.73
CA LEU A 37 -32.48 -24.52 -15.81
C LEU A 37 -33.26 -24.85 -17.08
N ASP A 38 -34.56 -24.58 -17.06
CA ASP A 38 -35.34 -24.63 -18.30
C ASP A 38 -34.90 -23.50 -19.26
N ALA A 39 -35.20 -23.64 -20.55
CA ALA A 39 -34.79 -22.68 -21.56
C ALA A 39 -35.35 -21.26 -21.33
N ALA A 40 -36.55 -21.13 -20.74
CA ALA A 40 -37.16 -19.84 -20.43
C ALA A 40 -36.50 -19.17 -19.21
N GLN A 41 -36.14 -19.95 -18.19
CA GLN A 41 -35.42 -19.52 -17.00
C GLN A 41 -34.00 -19.06 -17.34
N GLN A 42 -33.30 -19.82 -18.20
CA GLN A 42 -31.98 -19.43 -18.67
C GLN A 42 -32.04 -18.12 -19.46
N ALA A 43 -33.00 -17.97 -20.38
CA ALA A 43 -33.19 -16.73 -21.14
C ALA A 43 -33.55 -15.53 -20.22
N ALA A 44 -34.40 -15.75 -19.21
CA ALA A 44 -34.75 -14.71 -18.24
C ALA A 44 -33.54 -14.26 -17.41
N LEU A 45 -32.70 -15.20 -16.99
CA LEU A 45 -31.49 -14.95 -16.22
C LEU A 45 -30.42 -14.22 -17.05
N GLU A 46 -30.20 -14.63 -18.30
CA GLU A 46 -29.30 -13.95 -19.23
C GLU A 46 -29.74 -12.51 -19.46
N LYS A 47 -31.03 -12.31 -19.75
CA LYS A 47 -31.62 -10.97 -19.96
C LYS A 47 -31.50 -10.08 -18.71
N HIS A 48 -31.68 -10.64 -17.51
CA HIS A 48 -31.49 -9.91 -16.26
C HIS A 48 -30.04 -9.47 -16.08
N HIS A 49 -29.08 -10.39 -16.28
CA HIS A 49 -27.66 -10.08 -16.20
C HIS A 49 -27.24 -9.05 -17.25
N GLU A 50 -27.69 -9.16 -18.50
CA GLU A 50 -27.38 -8.18 -19.54
C GLU A 50 -27.90 -6.79 -19.20
N ARG A 51 -29.11 -6.69 -18.63
CA ARG A 51 -29.68 -5.42 -18.17
C ARG A 51 -28.83 -4.79 -17.08
N LEU A 52 -28.42 -5.57 -16.08
CA LEU A 52 -27.56 -5.10 -15.00
C LEU A 52 -26.19 -4.66 -15.51
N LEU A 53 -25.57 -5.43 -16.40
CA LEU A 53 -24.29 -5.07 -17.01
C LEU A 53 -24.39 -3.77 -17.82
N ALA A 54 -25.48 -3.58 -18.57
CA ALA A 54 -25.71 -2.35 -19.32
C ALA A 54 -25.95 -1.14 -18.40
N GLU A 55 -26.71 -1.33 -17.32
CA GLU A 55 -26.97 -0.30 -16.30
C GLU A 55 -25.67 0.12 -15.60
N PHE A 56 -24.83 -0.84 -15.19
CA PHE A 56 -23.54 -0.54 -14.57
C PHE A 56 -22.54 0.09 -15.55
N ALA A 57 -22.54 -0.32 -16.82
CA ALA A 57 -21.73 0.33 -17.84
C ALA A 57 -22.14 1.80 -18.05
N LEU A 58 -23.44 2.08 -18.12
CA LEU A 58 -23.97 3.44 -18.29
C LEU A 58 -23.72 4.34 -17.06
N LEU A 59 -23.95 3.81 -15.85
CA LEU A 59 -23.88 4.61 -14.62
C LEU A 59 -22.47 4.77 -14.07
N PHE A 60 -21.59 3.79 -14.28
CA PHE A 60 -20.30 3.70 -13.58
C PHE A 60 -19.09 3.47 -14.50
N ASP A 61 -19.29 3.39 -15.82
CA ASP A 61 -18.23 3.18 -16.82
C ASP A 61 -17.34 1.97 -16.43
N VAL A 62 -18.00 0.82 -16.30
CA VAL A 62 -17.45 -0.44 -15.78
C VAL A 62 -17.10 -1.36 -16.97
N ASP A 63 -15.92 -1.98 -16.91
CA ASP A 63 -15.42 -2.87 -17.96
C ASP A 63 -16.30 -4.13 -18.05
N ARG A 64 -16.95 -4.36 -19.20
CA ARG A 64 -17.83 -5.51 -19.46
C ARG A 64 -17.09 -6.82 -19.74
N ASP A 65 -15.77 -6.79 -19.94
CA ASP A 65 -15.05 -7.91 -20.55
C ASP A 65 -13.65 -8.17 -19.97
N SER A 66 -13.26 -9.45 -19.94
CA SER A 66 -11.99 -9.89 -19.31
C SER A 66 -10.75 -9.40 -20.07
N ARG A 67 -10.87 -9.23 -21.41
CA ARG A 67 -9.83 -8.62 -22.25
C ARG A 67 -9.66 -7.12 -21.96
N ALA A 68 -10.76 -6.41 -21.67
CA ALA A 68 -10.70 -5.01 -21.24
C ALA A 68 -9.98 -4.88 -19.90
N LYS A 69 -10.10 -5.86 -19.00
CA LYS A 69 -9.35 -5.94 -17.72
C LYS A 69 -7.84 -6.08 -17.91
N GLN A 70 -7.38 -6.86 -18.90
CA GLN A 70 -5.95 -6.98 -19.22
C GLN A 70 -5.41 -5.70 -19.86
N LEU A 71 -6.17 -5.09 -20.78
CA LEU A 71 -5.86 -3.77 -21.36
C LEU A 71 -5.84 -2.67 -20.30
N SER A 72 -6.75 -2.67 -19.33
CA SER A 72 -6.78 -1.68 -18.25
C SER A 72 -5.63 -1.86 -17.24
N LEU A 73 -5.14 -3.08 -17.04
CA LEU A 73 -3.92 -3.31 -16.28
C LEU A 73 -2.69 -2.77 -17.03
N GLY A 74 -2.60 -3.02 -18.34
CA GLY A 74 -1.58 -2.43 -19.21
C GLY A 74 -1.59 -0.90 -19.17
N MET A 75 -2.76 -0.28 -19.26
CA MET A 75 -2.92 1.18 -19.15
C MET A 75 -2.52 1.71 -17.78
N ARG A 76 -2.87 1.02 -16.68
CA ARG A 76 -2.42 1.41 -15.33
C ARG A 76 -0.91 1.40 -15.23
N VAL A 77 -0.24 0.36 -15.71
CA VAL A 77 1.22 0.24 -15.70
C VAL A 77 1.86 1.32 -16.58
N ALA A 78 1.37 1.50 -17.80
CA ALA A 78 1.86 2.53 -18.72
C ALA A 78 1.67 3.94 -18.15
N SER A 79 0.50 4.24 -17.56
CA SER A 79 0.25 5.52 -16.90
C SER A 79 1.13 5.73 -15.68
N PHE A 80 1.42 4.68 -14.91
CA PHE A 80 2.30 4.78 -13.74
C PHE A 80 3.75 5.06 -14.14
N LEU A 81 4.27 4.29 -15.11
CA LEU A 81 5.61 4.50 -15.67
C LEU A 81 5.72 5.86 -16.34
N GLY A 82 4.71 6.26 -17.10
CA GLY A 82 4.63 7.59 -17.71
C GLY A 82 4.62 8.71 -16.66
N ALA A 83 3.91 8.54 -15.55
CA ALA A 83 3.87 9.52 -14.47
C ALA A 83 5.27 9.73 -13.91
N LEU A 84 5.93 8.61 -13.59
CA LEU A 84 7.25 8.60 -12.97
C LEU A 84 8.31 9.15 -13.93
N ALA A 85 8.23 8.79 -15.21
CA ALA A 85 9.11 9.32 -16.25
C ALA A 85 8.91 10.83 -16.46
N LEU A 86 7.67 11.33 -16.47
CA LEU A 86 7.39 12.77 -16.57
C LEU A 86 7.88 13.53 -15.35
N ALA A 87 7.65 13.02 -14.14
CA ALA A 87 8.15 13.63 -12.91
C ALA A 87 9.70 13.68 -12.90
N ALA A 88 10.36 12.59 -13.29
CA ALA A 88 11.81 12.54 -13.43
C ALA A 88 12.31 13.50 -14.53
N SER A 89 11.62 13.56 -15.68
CA SER A 89 11.96 14.47 -16.77
C SER A 89 11.92 15.92 -16.33
N VAL A 90 10.88 16.33 -15.57
CA VAL A 90 10.81 17.69 -15.01
C VAL A 90 11.97 17.93 -14.05
N PHE A 91 12.25 16.99 -13.14
CA PHE A 91 13.39 17.10 -12.23
C PHE A 91 14.72 17.32 -12.96
N PHE A 92 15.03 16.49 -13.95
CA PHE A 92 16.26 16.61 -14.74
C PHE A 92 16.30 17.86 -15.60
N LEU A 93 15.17 18.29 -16.16
CA LEU A 93 15.08 19.53 -16.93
C LEU A 93 15.46 20.74 -16.06
N PHE A 94 14.93 20.82 -14.85
CA PHE A 94 15.31 21.85 -13.90
C PHE A 94 16.81 21.75 -13.63
N TYR A 95 17.32 20.59 -13.20
CA TYR A 95 18.74 20.42 -12.86
C TYR A 95 19.71 20.80 -13.99
N GLN A 96 19.39 20.47 -15.24
CA GLN A 96 20.24 20.74 -16.40
C GLN A 96 20.31 22.22 -16.77
N PHE A 97 19.17 22.92 -16.76
CA PHE A 97 19.10 24.30 -17.26
C PHE A 97 19.14 25.34 -16.15
N TRP A 98 18.99 24.96 -14.87
CA TRP A 98 18.84 25.89 -13.75
C TRP A 98 19.89 26.99 -13.69
N GLY A 99 21.17 26.61 -13.85
CA GLY A 99 22.29 27.53 -13.76
C GLY A 99 22.37 28.58 -14.88
N HIS A 100 21.56 28.46 -15.94
CA HIS A 100 21.54 29.39 -17.06
C HIS A 100 20.54 30.54 -16.89
N PHE A 101 19.64 30.45 -15.89
CA PHE A 101 18.60 31.45 -15.65
C PHE A 101 19.01 32.43 -14.55
N GLY A 102 18.65 33.70 -14.71
CA GLY A 102 18.74 34.68 -13.63
C GLY A 102 17.71 34.42 -12.53
N GLU A 103 17.94 34.94 -11.32
CA GLU A 103 17.12 34.70 -10.13
C GLU A 103 15.62 34.99 -10.36
N THR A 104 15.28 36.13 -10.96
CA THR A 104 13.88 36.48 -11.26
C THR A 104 13.21 35.46 -12.18
N ALA A 105 13.94 34.98 -13.19
CA ALA A 105 13.42 33.98 -14.11
C ALA A 105 13.27 32.62 -13.42
N GLN A 106 14.23 32.23 -12.57
CA GLN A 106 14.16 31.02 -11.76
C GLN A 106 12.91 31.01 -10.86
N VAL A 107 12.69 32.08 -10.09
CA VAL A 107 11.51 32.20 -9.21
C VAL A 107 10.21 32.17 -10.03
N ALA A 108 10.16 32.92 -11.13
CA ALA A 108 8.99 32.95 -12.01
C ALA A 108 8.67 31.57 -12.60
N ILE A 109 9.69 30.82 -13.06
CA ILE A 109 9.53 29.48 -13.62
C ILE A 109 9.03 28.49 -12.56
N LEU A 110 9.55 28.53 -11.32
CA LEU A 110 9.10 27.64 -10.24
C LEU A 110 7.64 27.88 -9.86
N ILE A 111 7.25 29.15 -9.73
CA ILE A 111 5.87 29.53 -9.42
C ILE A 111 4.95 29.13 -10.57
N ALA A 112 5.31 29.49 -11.80
CA ALA A 112 4.52 29.19 -12.98
C ALA A 112 4.37 27.67 -13.20
N SER A 113 5.43 26.88 -13.08
CA SER A 113 5.38 25.43 -13.27
C SER A 113 4.50 24.75 -12.23
N SER A 114 4.57 25.17 -10.96
CA SER A 114 3.77 24.63 -9.87
C SER A 114 2.29 24.97 -10.04
N LEU A 115 1.97 26.24 -10.35
CA LEU A 115 0.58 26.67 -10.57
C LEU A 115 -0.01 26.08 -11.84
N ALA A 116 0.75 26.04 -12.94
CA ALA A 116 0.30 25.48 -14.21
C ALA A 116 0.03 23.98 -14.12
N SER A 117 0.92 23.21 -13.48
CA SER A 117 0.73 21.77 -13.30
C SER A 117 -0.43 21.46 -12.34
N PHE A 118 -0.62 22.24 -11.28
CA PHE A 118 -1.78 22.12 -10.40
C PHE A 118 -3.08 22.47 -11.12
N GLY A 119 -3.12 23.59 -11.86
CA GLY A 119 -4.26 24.01 -12.66
C GLY A 119 -4.62 22.98 -13.74
N LEU A 120 -3.61 22.41 -14.40
CA LEU A 120 -3.77 21.30 -15.36
C LEU A 120 -4.40 20.07 -14.69
N THR A 121 -3.97 19.73 -13.47
CA THR A 121 -4.53 18.61 -12.71
C THR A 121 -6.02 18.80 -12.45
N ILE A 122 -6.43 19.99 -11.99
CA ILE A 122 -7.85 20.31 -11.74
C ILE A 122 -8.65 20.30 -13.04
N TRP A 123 -8.10 20.89 -14.11
CA TRP A 123 -8.75 20.94 -15.43
C TRP A 123 -8.96 19.55 -16.03
N LEU A 124 -7.99 18.65 -15.86
CA LEU A 124 -8.09 17.25 -16.27
C LEU A 124 -9.06 16.46 -15.41
N GLN A 125 -9.09 16.72 -14.09
CA GLN A 125 -10.00 16.04 -13.17
C GLN A 125 -11.48 16.22 -13.57
N GLY A 126 -11.84 17.39 -14.10
CA GLY A 126 -13.20 17.65 -14.59
C GLY A 126 -13.54 17.02 -15.95
N ARG A 127 -12.55 16.53 -16.70
CA ARG A 127 -12.73 15.98 -18.07
C ARG A 127 -12.43 14.49 -18.19
N ASP A 128 -11.58 13.95 -17.34
CA ASP A 128 -11.10 12.57 -17.43
C ASP A 128 -11.96 11.63 -16.59
N ALA A 129 -12.87 10.91 -17.24
CA ALA A 129 -13.71 9.89 -16.60
C ALA A 129 -12.90 8.68 -16.08
N THR A 130 -11.76 8.38 -16.70
CA THR A 130 -10.89 7.26 -16.32
C THR A 130 -9.89 7.63 -15.23
N GLY A 131 -9.58 8.92 -15.14
CA GLY A 131 -8.65 9.54 -14.20
C GLY A 131 -7.18 9.35 -14.53
N TYR A 132 -6.79 8.51 -15.50
CA TYR A 132 -5.38 8.20 -15.80
C TYR A 132 -4.52 9.44 -16.06
N PHE A 133 -5.03 10.40 -16.83
CA PHE A 133 -4.32 11.64 -17.12
C PHE A 133 -4.30 12.58 -15.91
N THR A 134 -5.37 12.58 -15.10
CA THR A 134 -5.36 13.26 -13.81
C THR A 134 -4.28 12.71 -12.88
N LYS A 135 -4.07 11.38 -12.86
CA LYS A 135 -3.00 10.74 -12.07
C LYS A 135 -1.61 11.18 -12.52
N LEU A 136 -1.39 11.22 -13.84
CA LEU A 136 -0.15 11.73 -14.45
C LEU A 136 0.11 13.17 -14.02
N ALA A 137 -0.87 14.05 -14.23
CA ALA A 137 -0.75 15.48 -13.94
C ALA A 137 -0.55 15.75 -12.44
N ALA A 138 -1.26 15.03 -11.56
CA ALA A 138 -1.11 15.16 -10.11
C ALA A 138 0.31 14.81 -9.65
N LEU A 139 0.94 13.78 -10.23
CA LEU A 139 2.32 13.43 -9.89
C LEU A 139 3.31 14.49 -10.36
N VAL A 140 3.12 15.04 -11.56
CA VAL A 140 3.93 16.16 -12.08
C VAL A 140 3.74 17.39 -11.21
N ALA A 141 2.51 17.71 -10.79
CA ALA A 141 2.21 18.83 -9.91
C ALA A 141 2.90 18.70 -8.55
N PHE A 142 2.89 17.49 -7.98
CA PHE A 142 3.63 17.20 -6.76
C PHE A 142 5.14 17.37 -6.95
N ALA A 143 5.71 16.86 -8.06
CA ALA A 143 7.13 17.00 -8.36
C ALA A 143 7.55 18.47 -8.53
N CYS A 144 6.77 19.26 -9.29
CA CYS A 144 6.97 20.71 -9.43
C CYS A 144 6.92 21.42 -8.07
N PHE A 145 5.99 21.05 -7.20
CA PHE A 145 5.86 21.64 -5.87
C PHE A 145 7.05 21.33 -4.95
N VAL A 146 7.55 20.08 -4.97
CA VAL A 146 8.77 19.70 -4.23
C VAL A 146 9.99 20.47 -4.76
N LEU A 147 10.14 20.55 -6.08
CA LEU A 147 11.20 21.33 -6.72
C LEU A 147 11.11 22.82 -6.37
N ASN A 148 9.91 23.38 -6.34
CA ASN A 148 9.69 24.78 -5.97
C ASN A 148 10.26 25.08 -4.57
N ILE A 149 9.85 24.34 -3.55
CA ILE A 149 10.32 24.58 -2.18
C ILE A 149 11.83 24.32 -2.04
N THR A 150 12.35 23.24 -2.64
CA THR A 150 13.78 22.91 -2.54
C THR A 150 14.66 23.93 -3.24
N MET A 151 14.31 24.33 -4.46
CA MET A 151 15.12 25.26 -5.26
C MET A 151 15.01 26.70 -4.77
N LEU A 152 13.83 27.15 -4.29
CA LEU A 152 13.72 28.44 -3.61
C LEU A 152 14.57 28.49 -2.34
N GLY A 153 14.60 27.39 -1.57
CA GLY A 153 15.48 27.28 -0.41
C GLY A 153 16.95 27.45 -0.78
N GLN A 154 17.38 26.88 -1.91
CA GLN A 154 18.74 27.06 -2.41
C GLN A 154 19.02 28.49 -2.91
N ILE A 155 18.10 29.09 -3.70
CA ILE A 155 18.24 30.46 -4.21
C ILE A 155 18.44 31.45 -3.06
N PHE A 156 17.58 31.38 -2.05
CA PHE A 156 17.59 32.31 -0.92
C PHE A 156 18.49 31.85 0.24
N ASN A 157 19.30 30.81 0.03
CA ASN A 157 20.21 30.24 1.02
C ASN A 157 19.53 29.94 2.37
N ILE A 158 18.30 29.43 2.33
CA ILE A 158 17.53 29.03 3.51
C ILE A 158 18.07 27.70 4.01
N THR A 159 18.42 27.64 5.30
CA THR A 159 18.91 26.42 5.93
C THR A 159 17.90 25.28 5.78
N PRO A 160 18.33 24.09 5.28
CA PRO A 160 17.46 22.92 5.20
C PRO A 160 16.84 22.58 6.55
N SER A 161 15.51 22.38 6.57
CA SER A 161 14.76 22.02 7.76
C SER A 161 13.75 20.91 7.46
N ASP A 162 13.58 20.03 8.45
CA ASP A 162 12.52 19.02 8.53
C ASP A 162 11.12 19.59 8.26
N LYS A 163 10.87 20.86 8.59
CA LYS A 163 9.57 21.52 8.36
C LYS A 163 9.16 21.56 6.89
N ALA A 164 10.10 21.48 5.95
CA ALA A 164 9.79 21.41 4.52
C ALA A 164 8.98 20.15 4.14
N LEU A 165 9.07 19.08 4.94
CA LEU A 165 8.31 17.85 4.74
C LEU A 165 6.80 18.04 4.98
N LEU A 166 6.39 19.01 5.80
CA LEU A 166 4.99 19.25 6.12
C LEU A 166 4.20 19.80 4.92
N PRO A 167 4.64 20.87 4.22
CA PRO A 167 4.02 21.29 2.97
C PRO A 167 3.97 20.18 1.92
N TRP A 168 5.03 19.38 1.78
CA TRP A 168 5.04 18.25 0.83
C TRP A 168 3.99 17.20 1.21
N ALA A 169 3.92 16.81 2.48
CA ALA A 169 2.88 15.90 2.97
C ALA A 169 1.48 16.46 2.72
N ALA A 170 1.24 17.74 3.01
CA ALA A 170 -0.04 18.39 2.81
C ALA A 170 -0.48 18.37 1.34
N MET A 171 0.42 18.76 0.42
CA MET A 171 0.14 18.73 -1.02
C MET A 171 -0.09 17.29 -1.51
N ALA A 172 0.74 16.34 -1.06
CA ALA A 172 0.61 14.93 -1.43
C ALA A 172 -0.73 14.34 -0.96
N PHE A 173 -1.15 14.61 0.28
CA PHE A 173 -2.46 14.17 0.78
C PHE A 173 -3.60 14.84 0.04
N LEU A 174 -3.54 16.15 -0.19
CA LEU A 174 -4.58 16.87 -0.91
C LEU A 174 -4.80 16.23 -2.28
N LEU A 175 -3.74 16.07 -3.07
CA LEU A 175 -3.80 15.44 -4.39
C LEU A 175 -4.19 13.95 -4.33
N ALA A 176 -3.75 13.23 -3.31
CA ALA A 176 -4.12 11.82 -3.13
C ALA A 176 -5.62 11.66 -2.89
N TYR A 177 -6.20 12.46 -1.99
CA TYR A 177 -7.62 12.38 -1.65
C TYR A 177 -8.52 13.03 -2.71
N THR A 178 -8.04 13.99 -3.50
CA THR A 178 -8.82 14.55 -4.61
C THR A 178 -8.78 13.64 -5.84
N CYS A 179 -7.63 13.06 -6.19
CA CYS A 179 -7.42 12.29 -7.41
C CYS A 179 -7.44 10.75 -7.21
N ASP A 180 -7.79 10.27 -6.01
CA ASP A 180 -7.75 8.85 -5.61
C ASP A 180 -6.40 8.19 -5.94
N LEU A 181 -5.32 8.84 -5.49
CA LEU A 181 -3.94 8.49 -5.87
C LEU A 181 -3.15 7.85 -4.73
N ARG A 182 -3.11 6.51 -4.77
CA ARG A 182 -2.37 5.65 -3.82
C ARG A 182 -0.88 5.98 -3.71
N LEU A 183 -0.23 6.33 -4.82
CA LEU A 183 1.20 6.65 -4.83
C LEU A 183 1.48 7.96 -4.07
N LEU A 184 0.68 9.00 -4.29
CA LEU A 184 0.81 10.26 -3.56
C LEU A 184 0.42 10.10 -2.08
N LEU A 185 -0.54 9.22 -1.78
CA LEU A 185 -0.82 8.85 -0.39
C LEU A 185 0.42 8.27 0.29
N ALA A 186 1.09 7.31 -0.37
CA ALA A 186 2.33 6.74 0.13
C ALA A 186 3.42 7.81 0.28
N ALA A 187 3.59 8.70 -0.70
CA ALA A 187 4.54 9.81 -0.62
C ALA A 187 4.25 10.76 0.57
N GLY A 188 2.98 11.10 0.79
CA GLY A 188 2.55 11.90 1.93
C GLY A 188 2.80 11.21 3.27
N ILE A 189 2.48 9.91 3.37
CA ILE A 189 2.79 9.10 4.55
C ILE A 189 4.30 9.07 4.81
N CYS A 190 5.13 8.87 3.77
CA CYS A 190 6.59 8.91 3.90
C CYS A 190 7.08 10.28 4.40
N CYS A 191 6.53 11.38 3.90
CA CYS A 191 6.88 12.73 4.37
C CYS A 191 6.52 12.92 5.85
N VAL A 192 5.35 12.44 6.29
CA VAL A 192 4.95 12.48 7.71
C VAL A 192 5.86 11.61 8.56
N ILE A 193 6.16 10.38 8.13
CA ILE A 193 7.10 9.49 8.83
C ILE A 193 8.43 10.20 9.00
N ALA A 194 9.02 10.71 7.91
CA ALA A 194 10.30 11.41 7.94
C ALA A 194 10.27 12.65 8.85
N TRP A 195 9.17 13.41 8.84
CA TRP A 195 9.00 14.57 9.72
C TRP A 195 8.92 14.17 11.20
N VAL A 196 8.09 13.18 11.55
CA VAL A 196 8.00 12.72 12.93
C VAL A 196 9.34 12.17 13.39
N GLN A 197 10.05 11.41 12.54
CA GLN A 197 11.40 10.94 12.84
C GLN A 197 12.37 12.06 13.15
N ALA A 198 12.41 13.08 12.29
CA ALA A 198 13.24 14.25 12.49
C ALA A 198 12.91 14.94 13.83
N ARG A 199 11.63 15.10 14.17
CA ARG A 199 11.21 15.75 15.41
C ARG A 199 11.58 14.94 16.66
N VAL A 200 11.28 13.65 16.69
CA VAL A 200 11.61 12.79 17.84
C VAL A 200 13.12 12.63 18.00
N GLY A 201 13.88 12.60 16.90
CA GLY A 201 15.34 12.65 16.90
C GLY A 201 15.88 13.94 17.51
N THR A 202 15.32 15.10 17.15
CA THR A 202 15.78 16.40 17.69
C THR A 202 15.55 16.55 19.20
N TRP A 203 14.54 15.89 19.77
CA TRP A 203 14.32 15.89 21.23
C TRP A 203 15.47 15.26 22.01
N HIS A 204 16.25 14.40 21.37
CA HIS A 204 17.38 13.70 21.95
C HIS A 204 18.74 14.25 21.47
N GLY A 205 18.75 15.44 20.86
CA GLY A 205 19.97 16.09 20.38
C GLY A 205 20.54 15.53 19.07
N VAL A 206 19.82 14.63 18.40
CA VAL A 206 20.23 14.04 17.12
C VAL A 206 19.82 14.99 15.99
N TYR A 207 20.77 15.29 15.10
CA TYR A 207 20.48 16.09 13.91
C TYR A 207 19.48 15.35 13.00
N TRP A 208 18.53 16.05 12.38
CA TRP A 208 17.41 15.44 11.66
C TRP A 208 17.79 14.45 10.54
N LEU A 209 18.97 14.63 9.92
CA LEU A 209 19.52 13.69 8.93
C LEU A 209 20.03 12.37 9.54
N HIS A 210 20.32 12.36 10.84
CA HIS A 210 20.71 11.18 11.62
C HIS A 210 19.52 10.54 12.35
N ALA A 211 18.28 10.89 12.00
CA ALA A 211 17.08 10.35 12.65
C ALA A 211 16.95 8.82 12.56
N GLY A 212 17.72 8.15 11.69
CA GLY A 212 17.82 6.69 11.62
C GLY A 212 18.63 6.02 12.73
N GLU A 213 19.38 6.79 13.54
CA GLU A 213 20.21 6.25 14.63
C GLU A 213 19.39 5.62 15.76
N ARG A 214 18.12 6.03 15.91
CA ARG A 214 17.22 5.56 16.97
C ARG A 214 15.94 4.96 16.36
N PRO A 215 15.96 3.66 15.98
CA PRO A 215 14.83 3.02 15.32
C PRO A 215 13.53 3.03 16.13
N GLU A 216 13.60 3.10 17.46
CA GLU A 216 12.40 3.11 18.33
C GLU A 216 11.48 4.30 18.10
N ASN A 217 12.01 5.41 17.57
CA ASN A 217 11.26 6.62 17.26
C ASN A 217 10.15 6.38 16.22
N PHE A 218 10.18 5.25 15.50
CA PHE A 218 9.15 4.85 14.55
C PHE A 218 7.91 4.19 15.20
N PHE A 219 7.99 3.71 16.44
CA PHE A 219 6.85 3.02 17.09
C PHE A 219 5.62 3.92 17.33
N PRO A 220 5.75 5.19 17.77
CA PRO A 220 4.60 6.07 17.88
C PRO A 220 3.90 6.30 16.53
N VAL A 221 4.69 6.46 15.46
CA VAL A 221 4.16 6.63 14.10
C VAL A 221 3.48 5.36 13.61
N ALA A 222 4.05 4.20 13.91
CA ALA A 222 3.47 2.90 13.58
C ALA A 222 2.07 2.75 14.18
N ALA A 223 1.91 3.06 15.47
CA ALA A 223 0.63 2.99 16.15
C ALA A 223 -0.40 3.97 15.57
N LEU A 224 0.00 5.23 15.31
CA LEU A 224 -0.87 6.24 14.72
C LEU A 224 -1.33 5.85 13.31
N LEU A 225 -0.41 5.43 12.43
CA LEU A 225 -0.75 5.03 11.05
C LEU A 225 -1.62 3.76 11.03
N PHE A 226 -1.36 2.80 11.90
CA PHE A 226 -2.15 1.57 11.96
C PHE A 226 -3.55 1.82 12.53
N ALA A 227 -3.68 2.70 13.52
CA ALA A 227 -4.96 3.05 14.14
C ALA A 227 -5.79 4.05 13.31
N PHE A 228 -5.17 4.87 12.47
CA PHE A 228 -5.86 5.91 11.71
C PHE A 228 -7.04 5.38 10.84
N PRO A 229 -6.90 4.27 10.10
CA PRO A 229 -8.02 3.67 9.35
C PRO A 229 -9.13 3.04 10.21
N LEU A 230 -8.93 2.92 11.52
CA LEU A 230 -9.97 2.51 12.47
C LEU A 230 -10.83 3.70 12.91
N LEU A 231 -10.24 4.89 12.97
CA LEU A 231 -10.91 6.12 13.40
C LEU A 231 -11.63 6.81 12.23
N VAL A 232 -11.04 6.78 11.04
CA VAL A 232 -11.57 7.42 9.84
C VAL A 232 -12.06 6.35 8.88
N THR A 233 -13.34 6.41 8.50
CA THR A 233 -13.92 5.43 7.58
C THR A 233 -13.64 5.83 6.12
N HIS A 234 -12.66 5.19 5.47
CA HIS A 234 -12.30 5.41 4.07
C HIS A 234 -13.26 4.74 3.06
N ARG A 235 -14.58 4.83 3.25
CA ARG A 235 -15.59 4.20 2.36
C ARG A 235 -15.47 4.66 0.90
N ARG A 236 -15.08 5.91 0.68
CA ARG A 236 -14.97 6.52 -0.65
C ARG A 236 -13.66 6.19 -1.38
N PHE A 237 -12.64 5.68 -0.68
CA PHE A 237 -11.28 5.51 -1.20
C PHE A 237 -10.78 4.07 -1.02
N PRO A 238 -11.14 3.16 -1.94
CA PRO A 238 -10.76 1.76 -1.84
C PRO A 238 -9.24 1.61 -1.95
N GLY A 239 -8.62 1.03 -0.92
CA GLY A 239 -7.17 0.76 -0.87
C GLY A 239 -6.34 1.76 -0.06
N PHE A 240 -6.93 2.84 0.43
CA PHE A 240 -6.22 3.79 1.32
C PHE A 240 -5.96 3.19 2.69
N ALA A 241 -6.98 2.56 3.30
CA ALA A 241 -6.85 1.89 4.58
C ALA A 241 -5.74 0.81 4.60
N PRO A 242 -5.63 -0.08 3.60
CA PRO A 242 -4.49 -0.97 3.43
C PRO A 242 -3.12 -0.27 3.45
N LEU A 243 -2.96 0.85 2.76
CA LEU A 243 -1.68 1.57 2.70
C LEU A 243 -1.26 2.08 4.08
N TYR A 244 -2.16 2.73 4.80
CA TYR A 244 -1.89 3.19 6.18
C TYR A 244 -1.46 2.04 7.10
N ARG A 245 -2.15 0.89 7.02
CA ARG A 245 -1.79 -0.30 7.82
C ARG A 245 -0.42 -0.85 7.43
N ILE A 246 -0.15 -1.01 6.13
CA ILE A 246 1.14 -1.53 5.64
C ILE A 246 2.27 -0.62 6.12
N PHE A 247 2.17 0.70 5.90
CA PHE A 247 3.19 1.65 6.35
C PHE A 247 3.33 1.66 7.88
N GLY A 248 2.22 1.57 8.63
CA GLY A 248 2.25 1.43 10.08
C GLY A 248 3.00 0.17 10.53
N LEU A 249 2.73 -0.98 9.89
CA LEU A 249 3.44 -2.24 10.17
C LEU A 249 4.91 -2.20 9.76
N LEU A 250 5.26 -1.52 8.65
CA LEU A 250 6.65 -1.32 8.27
C LEU A 250 7.39 -0.49 9.33
N CYS A 251 6.77 0.58 9.83
CA CYS A 251 7.29 1.38 10.94
C CYS A 251 7.33 0.64 12.28
N LEU A 252 6.69 -0.53 12.40
CA LEU A 252 6.79 -1.39 13.58
C LEU A 252 7.90 -2.42 13.40
N PHE A 253 7.85 -3.20 12.33
CA PHE A 253 8.69 -4.37 12.17
C PHE A 253 10.11 -4.06 11.69
N ILE A 254 10.31 -3.03 10.85
CA ILE A 254 11.66 -2.67 10.40
C ILE A 254 12.52 -2.24 11.61
N PRO A 255 12.07 -1.32 12.49
CA PRO A 255 12.83 -1.00 13.69
C PRO A 255 13.04 -2.16 14.63
N MET A 256 12.02 -3.00 14.87
CA MET A 256 12.17 -4.21 15.69
C MET A 256 13.23 -5.14 15.11
N LEU A 257 13.27 -5.29 13.79
CA LEU A 257 14.28 -6.09 13.11
C LEU A 257 15.69 -5.48 13.25
N ILE A 258 15.84 -4.16 13.15
CA ILE A 258 17.12 -3.51 13.37
C ILE A 258 17.58 -3.71 14.83
N LEU A 259 16.73 -3.42 15.80
CA LEU A 259 17.03 -3.54 17.24
C LEU A 259 17.26 -4.99 17.67
N SER A 260 16.71 -5.96 16.94
CA SER A 260 16.95 -7.39 17.17
C SER A 260 18.39 -7.84 16.86
N HIS A 261 19.18 -7.01 16.17
CA HIS A 261 20.59 -7.25 15.79
C HIS A 261 21.54 -6.14 16.23
N TRP A 262 21.01 -4.95 16.52
CA TRP A 262 21.80 -3.78 16.87
C TRP A 262 21.23 -3.15 18.15
N GLY A 263 21.42 -3.84 19.28
CA GLY A 263 20.91 -3.39 20.57
C GLY A 263 21.42 -2.01 21.00
N GLN A 264 22.60 -1.61 20.51
CA GLN A 264 23.23 -0.31 20.83
C GLN A 264 22.40 0.91 20.39
N ALA A 265 21.53 0.71 19.40
CA ALA A 265 20.66 1.77 18.89
C ALA A 265 19.42 2.02 19.80
N SER A 266 19.15 1.15 20.78
CA SER A 266 18.01 1.26 21.69
C SER A 266 18.16 2.40 22.68
N HIS A 267 17.04 3.01 23.09
CA HIS A 267 17.04 4.00 24.18
C HIS A 267 17.17 3.35 25.57
N LEU A 268 16.99 2.03 25.66
CA LEU A 268 17.05 1.31 26.92
C LEU A 268 18.51 1.13 27.34
N ASP A 269 18.84 1.59 28.55
CA ASP A 269 20.15 1.37 29.18
C ASP A 269 20.20 -0.03 29.84
N LEU A 270 20.03 -1.06 29.01
CA LEU A 270 20.08 -2.47 29.38
C LEU A 270 21.23 -3.15 28.65
N ASP A 271 21.59 -4.34 29.12
CA ASP A 271 22.58 -5.14 28.40
C ASP A 271 22.12 -5.42 26.96
N HIS A 272 23.02 -5.25 26.01
CA HIS A 272 22.73 -5.31 24.58
C HIS A 272 22.12 -6.66 24.18
N GLY A 273 22.57 -7.76 24.81
CA GLY A 273 22.03 -9.09 24.59
C GLY A 273 20.57 -9.24 25.03
N LEU A 274 20.17 -8.56 26.12
CA LEU A 274 18.78 -8.55 26.59
C LEU A 274 17.88 -7.74 25.65
N ILE A 275 18.38 -6.61 25.14
CA ILE A 275 17.67 -5.76 24.19
C ILE A 275 17.44 -6.53 22.87
N GLU A 276 18.49 -7.10 22.31
CA GLU A 276 18.42 -7.88 21.07
C GLU A 276 17.48 -9.07 21.24
N GLY A 277 17.64 -9.85 22.32
CA GLY A 277 16.74 -10.97 22.65
C GLY A 277 15.28 -10.53 22.84
N GLY A 278 15.07 -9.42 23.54
CA GLY A 278 13.75 -8.83 23.79
C GLY A 278 13.04 -8.44 22.50
N TYR A 279 13.73 -7.73 21.60
CA TYR A 279 13.17 -7.34 20.30
C TYR A 279 12.94 -8.51 19.36
N GLN A 280 13.74 -9.58 19.45
CA GLN A 280 13.49 -10.81 18.69
C GLN A 280 12.19 -11.47 19.12
N VAL A 281 11.99 -11.66 20.44
CA VAL A 281 10.75 -12.22 20.98
C VAL A 281 9.56 -11.32 20.67
N ALA A 282 9.71 -10.01 20.88
CA ALA A 282 8.68 -9.03 20.57
C ALA A 282 8.30 -9.06 19.08
N GLY A 283 9.26 -9.20 18.17
CA GLY A 283 9.03 -9.32 16.73
C GLY A 283 8.15 -10.53 16.37
N PHE A 284 8.43 -11.72 16.92
CA PHE A 284 7.60 -12.91 16.70
C PHE A 284 6.19 -12.77 17.30
N VAL A 285 6.09 -12.24 18.52
CA VAL A 285 4.81 -12.02 19.20
C VAL A 285 3.97 -11.01 18.42
N ALA A 286 4.55 -9.87 18.04
CA ALA A 286 3.87 -8.84 17.27
C ALA A 286 3.43 -9.36 15.89
N ALA A 287 4.28 -10.10 15.18
CA ALA A 287 3.92 -10.70 13.89
C ALA A 287 2.75 -11.67 14.02
N THR A 288 2.76 -12.52 15.05
CA THR A 288 1.67 -13.47 15.34
C THR A 288 0.36 -12.74 15.68
N LEU A 289 0.42 -11.68 16.50
CA LEU A 289 -0.76 -10.87 16.85
C LEU A 289 -1.34 -10.15 15.63
N VAL A 290 -0.49 -9.62 14.75
CA VAL A 290 -0.89 -8.96 13.50
C VAL A 290 -1.55 -9.96 12.54
N ILE A 291 -1.00 -11.17 12.41
CA ILE A 291 -1.60 -12.25 11.61
C ILE A 291 -2.98 -12.61 12.17
N TRP A 292 -3.09 -12.81 13.48
CA TRP A 292 -4.35 -13.13 14.14
C TRP A 292 -5.39 -12.02 13.98
N LEU A 293 -5.00 -10.77 14.21
CA LEU A 293 -5.87 -9.61 14.07
C LEU A 293 -6.34 -9.43 12.62
N GLY A 294 -5.42 -9.55 11.66
CA GLY A 294 -5.72 -9.47 10.24
C GLY A 294 -6.68 -10.56 9.79
N ALA A 295 -6.49 -11.80 10.26
CA ALA A 295 -7.38 -12.92 9.96
C ALA A 295 -8.79 -12.71 10.55
N ARG A 296 -8.87 -12.23 11.80
CA ARG A 296 -10.16 -11.96 12.47
C ARG A 296 -10.94 -10.82 11.82
N ARG A 297 -10.24 -9.80 11.30
CA ARG A 297 -10.85 -8.61 10.67
C ARG A 297 -11.01 -8.73 9.14
N GLY A 298 -10.51 -9.81 8.53
CA GLY A 298 -10.56 -10.02 7.08
C GLY A 298 -9.66 -9.06 6.30
N TRP A 299 -8.50 -8.69 6.84
CA TRP A 299 -7.53 -7.77 6.22
C TRP A 299 -6.36 -8.55 5.63
N PRO A 300 -6.44 -9.00 4.36
CA PRO A 300 -5.42 -9.85 3.76
C PRO A 300 -4.05 -9.17 3.70
N GLU A 301 -4.00 -7.85 3.51
CA GLU A 301 -2.76 -7.09 3.50
C GLU A 301 -2.02 -7.16 4.84
N THR A 302 -2.76 -7.07 5.95
CA THR A 302 -2.22 -7.08 7.31
C THR A 302 -1.68 -8.47 7.64
N VAL A 303 -2.42 -9.51 7.25
CA VAL A 303 -1.98 -10.91 7.37
C VAL A 303 -0.70 -11.14 6.57
N ASN A 304 -0.68 -10.73 5.30
CA ASN A 304 0.47 -10.95 4.44
C ASN A 304 1.72 -10.22 4.95
N THR A 305 1.60 -8.97 5.38
CA THR A 305 2.72 -8.23 5.99
C THR A 305 3.20 -8.92 7.26
N GLY A 306 2.29 -9.36 8.14
CA GLY A 306 2.66 -10.12 9.34
C GLY A 306 3.39 -11.43 9.02
N ILE A 307 2.92 -12.19 8.03
CA ILE A 307 3.58 -13.43 7.57
C ILE A 307 4.98 -13.14 7.02
N VAL A 308 5.12 -12.13 6.17
CA VAL A 308 6.42 -11.75 5.59
C VAL A 308 7.42 -11.45 6.70
N PHE A 309 7.06 -10.60 7.66
CA PHE A 309 7.97 -10.29 8.77
C PHE A 309 8.20 -11.48 9.70
N PHE A 310 7.19 -12.31 9.97
CA PHE A 310 7.38 -13.55 10.73
C PHE A 310 8.43 -14.46 10.07
N VAL A 311 8.34 -14.64 8.75
CA VAL A 311 9.32 -15.43 7.99
C VAL A 311 10.70 -14.78 8.01
N ILE A 312 10.78 -13.46 7.89
CA ILE A 312 12.05 -12.73 7.98
C ILE A 312 12.68 -12.94 9.37
N PHE A 313 11.94 -12.77 10.48
CA PHE A 313 12.44 -13.03 11.83
C PHE A 313 12.87 -14.48 12.03
N LEU A 314 12.11 -15.44 11.47
CA LEU A 314 12.48 -16.85 11.53
C LEU A 314 13.77 -17.14 10.76
N TYR A 315 13.91 -16.57 9.57
CA TYR A 315 15.09 -16.73 8.74
C TYR A 315 16.33 -16.11 9.41
N THR A 316 16.23 -14.90 9.96
CA THR A 316 17.34 -14.27 10.68
C THR A 316 17.76 -15.12 11.87
N LYS A 317 16.81 -15.77 12.57
CA LYS A 317 17.13 -16.71 13.65
C LYS A 317 17.86 -17.95 13.19
N PHE A 318 17.43 -18.58 12.12
CA PHE A 318 18.16 -19.71 11.54
C PHE A 318 19.57 -19.31 11.13
N TYR A 319 19.71 -18.13 10.50
CA TYR A 319 21.02 -17.61 10.13
C TYR A 319 21.92 -17.45 11.36
N GLN A 320 21.45 -16.78 12.42
CA GLN A 320 22.22 -16.59 13.66
C GLN A 320 22.65 -17.92 14.30
N TRP A 321 21.79 -18.94 14.31
CA TRP A 321 22.09 -20.21 14.98
C TRP A 321 23.00 -21.13 14.19
N TRP A 322 22.86 -21.18 12.87
CA TRP A 322 23.41 -22.29 12.08
C TRP A 322 24.38 -21.87 10.99
N TRP A 323 24.40 -20.59 10.60
CA TRP A 323 25.18 -20.16 9.43
C TRP A 323 26.68 -20.46 9.55
N GLU A 324 27.28 -20.25 10.72
CA GLU A 324 28.69 -20.52 10.96
C GLU A 324 28.97 -21.99 11.33
N ILE A 325 27.96 -22.71 11.85
CA ILE A 325 28.12 -24.05 12.40
C ILE A 325 28.09 -25.13 11.31
N MET A 326 27.40 -24.89 10.18
CA MET A 326 27.22 -25.91 9.15
C MET A 326 27.48 -25.43 7.72
N PRO A 327 27.79 -26.35 6.79
CA PRO A 327 27.90 -26.02 5.37
C PRO A 327 26.60 -25.41 4.81
N LYS A 328 26.74 -24.44 3.90
CA LYS A 328 25.61 -23.66 3.34
C LYS A 328 24.50 -24.54 2.74
N TYR A 329 24.85 -25.66 2.11
CA TYR A 329 23.85 -26.58 1.55
C TYR A 329 22.99 -27.23 2.64
N LEU A 330 23.57 -27.56 3.80
CA LEU A 330 22.86 -28.15 4.92
C LEU A 330 21.95 -27.13 5.59
N PHE A 331 22.42 -25.89 5.71
CA PHE A 331 21.61 -24.76 6.18
C PHE A 331 20.33 -24.60 5.35
N PHE A 332 20.45 -24.51 4.02
CA PHE A 332 19.28 -24.38 3.14
C PHE A 332 18.38 -25.61 3.17
N LEU A 333 18.94 -26.82 3.36
CA LEU A 333 18.16 -28.05 3.54
C LEU A 333 17.30 -27.98 4.81
N ILE A 334 17.85 -27.54 5.94
CA ILE A 334 17.11 -27.42 7.21
C ILE A 334 16.01 -26.36 7.11
N VAL A 335 16.30 -25.21 6.49
CA VAL A 335 15.29 -24.17 6.24
C VAL A 335 14.15 -24.73 5.40
N GLY A 336 14.46 -25.46 4.33
CA GLY A 336 13.48 -26.13 3.47
C GLY A 336 12.65 -27.18 4.22
N LEU A 337 13.28 -28.06 5.00
CA LEU A 337 12.59 -29.08 5.80
C LEU A 337 11.66 -28.45 6.86
N THR A 338 12.08 -27.35 7.47
CA THR A 338 11.25 -26.59 8.41
C THR A 338 10.02 -26.02 7.71
N ALA A 339 10.17 -25.45 6.51
CA ALA A 339 9.04 -24.97 5.72
C ALA A 339 8.06 -26.11 5.36
N VAL A 340 8.58 -27.27 4.97
CA VAL A 340 7.75 -28.47 4.70
C VAL A 340 7.02 -28.93 5.96
N LEU A 341 7.68 -28.96 7.11
CA LEU A 341 7.06 -29.30 8.39
C LEU A 341 5.91 -28.35 8.74
N ILE A 342 6.12 -27.03 8.59
CA ILE A 342 5.08 -26.02 8.80
C ILE A 342 3.90 -26.28 7.87
N LEU A 343 4.14 -26.55 6.58
CA LEU A 343 3.08 -26.88 5.62
C LEU A 343 2.29 -28.13 6.02
N VAL A 344 2.97 -29.18 6.52
CA VAL A 344 2.31 -30.40 6.99
C VAL A 344 1.44 -30.11 8.21
N ILE A 345 1.92 -29.33 9.17
CA ILE A 345 1.16 -28.93 10.36
C ILE A 345 -0.06 -28.12 9.97
N LEU A 346 0.10 -27.09 9.13
CA LEU A 346 -1.01 -26.25 8.65
C LEU A 346 -2.03 -27.07 7.86
N LYS A 347 -1.58 -28.01 7.02
CA LYS A 347 -2.46 -28.93 6.29
C LYS A 347 -3.25 -29.83 7.25
N ARG A 348 -2.64 -30.29 8.34
CA ARG A 348 -3.30 -31.09 9.37
C ARG A 348 -4.35 -30.27 10.13
N LEU A 349 -4.00 -29.06 10.57
CA LEU A 349 -4.93 -28.15 11.25
C LEU A 349 -6.11 -27.78 10.35
N ARG A 350 -5.87 -27.52 9.06
CA ARG A 350 -6.94 -27.25 8.08
C ARG A 350 -7.91 -28.42 7.93
N ARG A 351 -7.44 -29.67 8.04
CA ARG A 351 -8.29 -30.86 7.99
C ARG A 351 -9.16 -31.00 9.24
N THR A 352 -8.62 -30.66 10.41
CA THR A 352 -9.35 -30.69 11.69
C THR A 352 -10.41 -29.58 11.79
N PHE A 353 -10.19 -28.43 11.16
CA PHE A 353 -11.13 -27.30 11.14
C PHE A 353 -12.17 -27.34 10.01
N ARG A 354 -12.13 -28.35 9.11
CA ARG A 354 -13.28 -28.60 8.22
C ARG A 354 -14.39 -29.21 9.09
N PRO A 355 -15.58 -28.59 9.18
CA PRO A 355 -16.72 -29.26 9.78
C PRO A 355 -16.91 -30.60 9.05
N SER A 356 -17.12 -31.67 9.80
CA SER A 356 -17.57 -32.95 9.27
C SER A 356 -18.85 -32.70 8.48
N ALA A 357 -18.72 -32.60 7.16
CA ALA A 357 -19.86 -32.63 6.26
C ALA A 357 -20.42 -34.05 6.32
N GLY A 358 -21.57 -34.21 6.97
CA GLY A 358 -22.40 -35.40 6.88
C GLY A 358 -22.27 -36.36 8.05
N GLU A 359 -23.02 -36.10 9.11
CA GLU A 359 -23.61 -37.18 9.91
C GLU A 359 -24.92 -36.66 10.51
N GLY A 360 -26.03 -37.01 9.84
CA GLY A 360 -27.37 -36.61 10.28
C GLY A 360 -28.44 -36.69 9.21
N ALA A 361 -28.67 -37.88 8.63
CA ALA A 361 -29.99 -38.38 8.21
C ALA A 361 -29.87 -39.78 7.57
N PRO A 362 -30.34 -40.85 8.25
CA PRO A 362 -31.24 -41.80 7.61
C PRO A 362 -32.66 -41.26 7.53
#